data_AF-A0A978TN43-F1
#
_entry.id   AF-A0A978TN43-F1
#
_cell.length_a   1.000
_cell.length_b   1.000
_cell.length_c   1.000
_cell.angle_alpha   90.00
_cell.angle_beta   90.00
_cell.angle_gamma   90.00
#
_symmetry.space_group_name_H-M   'P 1'
#
loop_
_entity.id
_entity.type
_entity.pdbx_description
1 polymer ?
#
loop_
_entity_poly.entity_id
_entity_poly.type
_entity_poly.pdbx_seq_one_letter_code
_entity_poly.pdbx_strand_id
1 'polypeptide(L)'
;MTVKHQKIKRDRGLICLATIAFICTIAFHPLLGNTMSSPITFLTDPFLQFPTNTSVRVVWFTEFLGKEHTVTYGEKLEKRAIAQTSQLSRTREDRESWIGKQREDGTLFPQPTRRQIWRHEA
;
A
#
# COMPACT_ATOMS: atom_id res chain seq x y z
N MET A 1 27.96 -45.06 -61.33
CA MET A 1 27.28 -44.94 -60.03
C MET A 1 27.61 -43.56 -59.45
N THR A 2 26.71 -42.61 -59.58
CA THR A 2 26.99 -41.19 -59.30
C THR A 2 26.17 -40.75 -58.08
N VAL A 3 26.83 -40.57 -56.95
CA VAL A 3 26.20 -40.07 -55.72
C VAL A 3 26.14 -38.55 -55.79
N LYS A 4 24.94 -37.97 -55.83
CA LYS A 4 24.74 -36.53 -55.68
C LYS A 4 24.87 -36.16 -54.20
N HIS A 5 25.87 -35.34 -53.86
CA HIS A 5 25.97 -34.69 -52.56
C HIS A 5 25.00 -33.50 -52.49
N GLN A 6 23.87 -33.70 -51.81
CA GLN A 6 22.92 -32.65 -51.48
C GLN A 6 23.46 -31.84 -50.29
N LYS A 7 23.92 -30.62 -50.58
CA LYS A 7 24.46 -29.68 -49.60
C LYS A 7 23.29 -29.18 -48.73
N ILE A 8 23.20 -29.65 -47.49
CA ILE A 8 22.27 -29.17 -46.47
C ILE A 8 22.65 -27.72 -46.16
N LYS A 9 21.95 -26.77 -46.78
CA LYS A 9 22.05 -25.34 -46.47
C LYS A 9 21.25 -25.11 -45.19
N ARG A 10 21.90 -25.42 -44.05
CA ARG A 10 21.33 -25.37 -42.70
C ARG A 10 20.88 -23.93 -42.39
N ASP A 11 19.60 -23.77 -42.13
CA ASP A 11 18.84 -22.52 -41.96
C ASP A 11 19.39 -21.61 -40.85
N ARG A 12 20.39 -20.79 -41.19
CA ARG A 12 20.90 -19.73 -40.32
C ARG A 12 19.86 -18.61 -40.08
N GLY A 13 18.95 -18.39 -41.02
CA GLY A 13 17.90 -17.38 -40.91
C GLY A 13 16.79 -17.76 -39.92
N LEU A 14 16.43 -19.05 -39.86
CA LEU A 14 15.35 -19.52 -38.98
C LEU A 14 15.77 -19.52 -37.50
N ILE A 15 17.06 -19.77 -37.22
CA ILE A 15 17.62 -19.74 -35.86
C ILE A 15 17.73 -18.30 -35.35
N CYS A 16 18.06 -17.32 -36.21
CA CYS A 16 18.10 -15.90 -35.83
C CYS A 16 16.70 -15.32 -35.55
N LEU A 17 15.66 -15.75 -36.28
CA LEU A 17 14.29 -15.26 -36.06
C LEU A 17 13.68 -15.83 -34.77
N ALA A 18 13.95 -17.10 -34.46
CA ALA A 18 13.46 -17.73 -33.23
C ALA A 18 14.07 -17.13 -31.95
N THR A 19 15.34 -16.70 -32.01
CA THR A 19 16.04 -16.07 -30.88
C THR A 19 15.59 -14.62 -30.64
N ILE A 20 15.33 -13.85 -31.70
CA ILE A 20 14.79 -12.48 -31.58
C ILE A 20 13.35 -12.51 -31.03
N ALA A 21 12.51 -13.44 -31.48
CA ALA A 21 11.14 -13.59 -30.98
C ALA A 21 11.10 -13.95 -29.48
N PHE A 22 12.03 -14.80 -29.00
CA PHE A 22 12.12 -15.17 -27.58
C PHE A 22 12.64 -14.03 -26.69
N ILE A 23 13.53 -13.18 -27.20
CA ILE A 23 14.00 -12.00 -26.46
C ILE A 23 12.90 -10.91 -26.40
N CYS A 24 12.11 -10.75 -27.46
CA CYS A 24 10.98 -9.81 -27.47
C CYS A 24 9.83 -10.22 -26.54
N THR A 25 9.59 -11.52 -26.31
CA THR A 25 8.53 -11.94 -25.37
C THR A 25 8.91 -11.73 -23.91
N ILE A 26 10.20 -11.85 -23.55
CA ILE A 26 10.66 -11.59 -22.17
C ILE A 26 10.61 -10.07 -21.85
N ALA A 27 10.86 -9.22 -22.84
CA ALA A 27 10.83 -7.76 -22.68
C ALA A 27 9.41 -7.16 -22.53
N PHE A 28 8.35 -7.95 -22.80
CA PHE A 28 6.96 -7.49 -22.77
C PHE A 28 6.08 -8.18 -21.72
N HIS A 29 6.67 -8.95 -20.81
CA HIS A 29 5.93 -9.26 -19.58
C HIS A 29 5.96 -7.98 -18.75
N PRO A 30 4.83 -7.30 -18.53
CA PRO A 30 4.79 -6.38 -17.40
C PRO A 30 5.15 -7.27 -16.22
N LEU A 31 6.30 -6.99 -15.61
CA LEU A 31 6.59 -7.44 -14.27
C LEU A 31 5.33 -7.05 -13.52
N LEU A 32 4.47 -8.03 -13.19
CA LEU A 32 3.28 -7.82 -12.39
C LEU A 32 3.82 -7.39 -11.04
N GLY A 33 4.17 -6.11 -10.95
CA GLY A 33 4.40 -5.42 -9.72
C GLY A 33 3.05 -5.49 -9.05
N ASN A 34 2.91 -6.47 -8.17
CA ASN A 34 1.85 -6.47 -7.19
C ASN A 34 1.96 -5.12 -6.50
N THR A 35 1.14 -4.16 -6.92
CA THR A 35 0.82 -3.02 -6.10
C THR A 35 0.14 -3.64 -4.89
N MET A 36 0.92 -3.87 -3.83
CA MET A 36 0.37 -4.13 -2.52
C MET A 36 -0.40 -2.85 -2.18
N SER A 37 -1.66 -2.80 -2.60
CA SER A 37 -2.66 -1.88 -2.08
C SER A 37 -2.70 -2.15 -0.59
N SER A 38 -1.91 -1.40 0.16
CA SER A 38 -1.95 -1.48 1.61
C SER A 38 -3.38 -1.09 1.99
N PRO A 39 -4.11 -1.96 2.71
CA PRO A 39 -5.48 -1.66 3.06
C PRO A 39 -5.53 -0.29 3.74
N ILE A 40 -6.52 0.51 3.35
CA ILE A 40 -6.83 1.79 3.99
C ILE A 40 -7.19 1.47 5.44
N THR A 41 -6.27 1.68 6.37
CA THR A 41 -6.36 1.13 7.72
C THR A 41 -6.57 2.25 8.74
N PHE A 42 -7.61 2.09 9.56
CA PHE A 42 -7.75 2.82 10.81
C PHE A 42 -6.68 2.31 11.78
N LEU A 43 -5.93 3.23 12.37
CA LEU A 43 -4.92 2.87 13.36
C LEU A 43 -5.51 2.67 14.75
N THR A 44 -6.64 3.31 15.01
CA THR A 44 -7.36 3.17 16.27
C THR A 44 -8.85 3.08 16.00
N ASP A 45 -9.54 2.37 16.87
CA ASP A 45 -10.98 2.62 17.06
C ASP A 45 -11.20 4.05 17.57
N PRO A 46 -12.36 4.67 17.32
CA PRO A 46 -12.70 5.96 17.90
C PRO A 46 -12.72 5.90 19.42
N PHE A 47 -12.16 6.91 20.07
CA PHE A 47 -12.12 7.05 21.52
C PHE A 47 -12.54 8.45 21.97
N LEU A 48 -12.91 8.57 23.25
CA LEU A 48 -13.50 9.77 23.81
C LEU A 48 -12.48 10.63 24.57
N GLN A 49 -12.51 11.95 24.35
CA GLN A 49 -11.68 12.92 25.06
C GLN A 49 -12.48 14.14 25.53
N PHE A 50 -11.98 14.81 26.57
CA PHE A 50 -12.49 16.09 27.08
C PHE A 50 -14.02 16.14 27.30
N PRO A 51 -14.59 15.23 28.11
CA PRO A 51 -16.01 15.28 28.41
C PRO A 51 -16.37 16.58 29.15
N THR A 52 -17.51 17.15 28.78
CA THR A 52 -18.19 18.23 29.49
C THR A 52 -19.60 17.76 29.85
N ASN A 53 -20.38 18.61 30.52
CA ASN A 53 -21.77 18.29 30.85
C ASN A 53 -22.65 18.03 29.62
N THR A 54 -22.27 18.54 28.45
CA THR A 54 -23.11 18.47 27.23
C THR A 54 -22.36 18.03 25.98
N SER A 55 -21.06 17.71 26.09
CA SER A 55 -20.25 17.33 24.94
C SER A 55 -19.15 16.34 25.31
N VAL A 56 -18.66 15.62 24.30
CA VAL A 56 -17.45 14.82 24.34
C VAL A 56 -16.81 14.90 22.96
N ARG A 57 -15.49 14.79 22.88
CA ARG A 57 -14.78 14.74 21.60
C ARG A 57 -14.56 13.31 21.20
N VAL A 58 -14.91 12.97 19.97
CA VAL A 58 -14.62 11.67 19.37
C VAL A 58 -13.36 11.80 18.54
N VAL A 59 -12.36 10.97 18.85
CA VAL A 59 -11.01 11.08 18.27
C VAL A 59 -10.57 9.74 17.71
N TRP A 60 -9.96 9.75 16.53
CA TRP A 60 -9.39 8.55 15.92
C TRP A 60 -8.19 8.89 15.03
N PHE A 61 -7.38 7.88 14.75
CA PHE A 61 -6.18 8.00 13.92
C PHE A 61 -6.24 7.11 12.68
N THR A 62 -5.70 7.63 11.59
CA THR A 62 -5.59 6.93 10.31
C THR A 62 -4.22 7.16 9.68
N GLU A 63 -3.84 6.31 8.72
CA GLU A 63 -2.63 6.51 7.90
C GLU A 63 -2.91 7.28 6.61
N PHE A 64 -4.11 7.84 6.45
CA PHE A 64 -4.56 8.51 5.24
C PHE A 64 -5.38 9.75 5.58
N LEU A 65 -5.23 10.82 4.81
CA LEU A 65 -5.95 12.07 5.04
C LEU A 65 -7.48 11.88 4.95
N GLY A 66 -7.94 11.11 3.94
CA GLY A 66 -9.36 11.00 3.60
C GLY A 66 -9.87 12.27 2.89
N LYS A 67 -11.19 12.32 2.63
CA LYS A 67 -11.84 13.51 2.04
C LYS A 67 -12.61 14.30 3.10
N GLU A 68 -13.54 13.62 3.77
CA GLU A 68 -14.33 14.15 4.86
C GLU A 68 -14.56 13.01 5.87
N HIS A 69 -14.45 13.35 7.14
CA HIS A 69 -14.51 12.43 8.28
C HIS A 69 -15.60 12.93 9.20
N THR A 70 -16.57 12.09 9.57
CA THR A 70 -17.74 12.54 10.33
C THR A 70 -18.19 11.55 11.38
N VAL A 71 -18.76 12.09 12.45
CA VAL A 71 -19.44 11.32 13.50
C VAL A 71 -20.93 11.57 13.41
N THR A 72 -21.70 10.48 13.34
CA THR A 72 -23.16 10.52 13.43
C THR A 72 -23.57 10.14 14.85
N TYR A 73 -24.45 10.93 15.47
CA TYR A 73 -24.83 10.77 16.88
C TYR A 73 -26.27 11.26 17.13
N GLY A 74 -26.74 11.10 18.36
CA GLY A 74 -28.13 11.35 18.75
C GLY A 74 -28.91 10.06 18.96
N GLU A 75 -30.11 10.16 19.53
CA GLU A 75 -30.93 9.00 19.89
C GLU A 75 -31.29 8.14 18.66
N LYS A 76 -31.40 8.78 17.50
CA LYS A 76 -31.73 8.16 16.21
C LYS A 76 -30.65 8.41 15.15
N LEU A 77 -29.42 8.74 15.57
CA LEU A 77 -28.31 9.08 14.67
C LEU A 77 -28.67 10.23 13.71
N GLU A 78 -29.49 11.17 14.18
CA GLU A 78 -30.01 12.27 13.38
C GLU A 78 -29.04 13.46 13.27
N LYS A 79 -28.01 13.50 14.12
CA LYS A 79 -27.02 14.58 14.16
C LYS A 79 -25.71 14.13 13.52
N ARG A 80 -25.00 15.09 12.92
CA ARG A 80 -23.71 14.86 12.25
C ARG A 80 -22.70 15.94 12.65
N ALA A 81 -21.50 15.53 13.04
CA ALA A 81 -20.36 16.39 13.31
C ALA A 81 -19.26 16.13 12.27
N ILE A 82 -18.69 17.19 11.70
CA ILE A 82 -17.54 17.10 10.79
C ILE A 82 -16.26 17.17 11.60
N ALA A 83 -15.37 16.22 11.39
CA ALA A 83 -14.11 16.15 12.13
C ALA A 83 -13.10 17.15 11.60
N GLN A 84 -12.45 17.87 12.51
CA GLN A 84 -11.23 18.60 12.22
C GLN A 84 -10.10 17.58 12.03
N THR A 85 -9.45 17.64 10.87
CA THR A 85 -8.35 16.74 10.51
C THR A 85 -7.01 17.47 10.57
N SER A 86 -6.02 16.84 11.23
CA SER A 86 -4.67 17.39 11.38
C SER A 86 -3.62 16.29 11.27
N GLN A 87 -2.49 16.57 10.64
CA GLN A 87 -1.38 15.63 10.61
C GLN A 87 -0.58 15.71 11.90
N LEU A 88 -0.31 14.57 12.54
CA LEU A 88 0.54 14.52 13.73
C LEU A 88 2.02 14.62 13.31
N SER A 89 2.70 15.68 13.75
CA SER A 89 4.07 15.97 13.33
C SER A 89 5.16 15.17 14.06
N ARG A 90 4.81 14.49 15.14
CA ARG A 90 5.76 13.85 16.08
C ARG A 90 5.67 12.33 16.14
N THR A 91 4.69 11.70 15.49
CA THR A 91 4.49 10.26 15.56
C THR A 91 5.53 9.50 14.73
N ARG A 92 6.06 8.42 15.30
CA ARG A 92 7.08 7.58 14.68
C ARG A 92 6.78 6.11 14.98
N GLU A 93 7.17 5.24 14.07
CA GLU A 93 7.29 3.80 14.29
C GLU A 93 8.65 3.49 14.88
N ASP A 94 8.70 2.60 15.86
CA ASP A 94 9.94 2.09 16.42
C ASP A 94 10.37 0.78 15.72
N ARG A 95 11.58 0.31 16.03
CA ARG A 95 12.16 -0.87 15.37
C ARG A 95 11.47 -2.16 15.79
N GLU A 96 11.00 -2.20 17.03
CA GLU A 96 10.43 -3.38 17.69
C GLU A 96 8.91 -3.42 17.57
N SER A 97 8.31 -2.45 16.88
CA SER A 97 6.87 -2.36 16.68
C SER A 97 6.31 -3.55 15.93
N TRP A 98 5.07 -3.91 16.28
CA TRP A 98 4.44 -5.10 15.75
C TRP A 98 3.45 -4.85 14.60
N ILE A 99 3.90 -4.32 13.46
CA ILE A 99 3.00 -3.91 12.36
C ILE A 99 3.20 -4.72 11.08
N GLY A 100 2.15 -5.44 10.67
CA GLY A 100 2.12 -6.16 9.39
C GLY A 100 3.20 -7.26 9.27
N LYS A 101 4.06 -7.17 8.23
CA LYS A 101 5.20 -8.07 7.99
C LYS A 101 6.42 -7.77 8.87
N GLN A 102 6.35 -6.78 9.74
CA GLN A 102 7.40 -6.50 10.72
C GLN A 102 7.36 -7.58 11.82
N ARG A 103 7.93 -8.76 11.50
CA ARG A 103 8.23 -9.87 12.39
C ARG A 103 9.50 -10.56 11.88
N GLU A 104 10.45 -10.75 12.79
CA GLU A 104 11.71 -11.55 12.75
C GLU A 104 13.01 -10.74 12.92
N ASP A 105 13.26 -9.67 12.17
CA ASP A 105 14.55 -8.94 12.22
C ASP A 105 14.46 -7.41 12.33
N GLY A 106 13.26 -6.84 12.35
CA GLY A 106 13.07 -5.38 12.40
C GLY A 106 13.42 -4.65 11.09
N THR A 107 13.41 -5.35 9.95
CA THR A 107 13.81 -4.78 8.64
C THR A 107 12.97 -3.64 8.11
N LEU A 108 11.67 -3.56 8.44
CA LEU A 108 10.79 -2.55 7.83
C LEU A 108 11.06 -1.12 8.34
N PHE A 109 11.32 -0.99 9.65
CA PHE A 109 11.67 0.27 10.29
C PHE A 109 12.94 0.10 11.13
N PRO A 110 14.13 0.11 10.51
CA PRO A 110 15.38 -0.14 11.22
C PRO A 110 15.75 0.99 12.19
N GLN A 111 15.03 2.10 12.21
CA GLN A 111 15.21 3.21 13.15
C GLN A 111 13.89 3.95 13.34
N PRO A 112 13.73 4.77 14.40
CA PRO A 112 12.52 5.57 14.60
C PRO A 112 12.12 6.35 13.35
N THR A 113 11.04 5.91 12.69
CA THR A 113 10.65 6.41 11.36
C THR A 113 9.36 7.19 11.46
N ARG A 114 9.34 8.43 10.94
CA ARG A 114 8.11 9.26 10.98
C ARG A 114 6.98 8.58 10.22
N ARG A 115 5.78 8.60 10.80
CA ARG A 115 4.55 8.09 10.18
C ARG A 115 3.63 9.24 9.80
N GLN A 116 3.00 9.11 8.64
CA GLN A 116 1.99 10.09 8.18
C GLN A 116 0.64 9.78 8.82
N ILE A 117 0.56 10.02 10.13
CA ILE A 117 -0.65 9.74 10.91
C ILE A 117 -1.50 11.00 10.99
N TRP A 118 -2.78 10.82 10.69
CA TRP A 118 -3.79 11.87 10.73
C TRP A 118 -4.68 11.67 11.95
N ARG A 119 -4.91 12.77 12.67
CA ARG A 119 -5.85 12.86 13.77
C ARG A 119 -7.11 13.54 13.31
N HIS A 120 -8.23 12.90 13.62
CA HIS A 120 -9.57 13.40 13.37
C HIS A 120 -10.24 13.64 14.72
N GLU A 121 -10.85 14.82 14.90
CA GLU A 121 -11.58 15.20 16.12
C GLU A 121 -12.93 15.79 15.72
N ALA A 122 -14.02 15.18 16.19
CA ALA A 122 -15.40 15.63 16.01
C ALA A 122 -16.10 15.89 17.35
#